data_AF-A0A3G1B051-F1
#
_entry.id   AF-A0A3G1B051-F1
#
_cell.length_a   1.000
_cell.length_b   1.000
_cell.length_c   1.000
_cell.angle_alpha   90.00
_cell.angle_beta   90.00
_cell.angle_gamma   90.00
#
_symmetry.space_group_name_H-M   'P 1'
#
loop_
_entity.id
_entity.type
_entity.pdbx_description
1 polymer ?
#
loop_
_entity_poly.entity_id
_entity_poly.type
_entity_poly.pdbx_seq_one_letter_code
_entity_poly.pdbx_strand_id
1 'polypeptide(L)'
;MMGYKPVHCESLKQKNSETNSASKDFRQKRKEDLVNELVDPICIITNANEMLYLRLGKFVDSETRDYFEMITRAITKTKTLVEELRQETS
;
A
#
# COMPACT_ATOMS: atom_id res chain seq x y z
N MET A 1 7.27 -48.03 28.53
CA MET A 1 8.36 -47.30 27.87
C MET A 1 7.79 -46.55 26.68
N MET A 2 7.61 -45.23 26.78
CA MET A 2 7.16 -44.40 25.66
C MET A 2 8.40 -44.01 24.84
N GLY A 3 8.60 -44.68 23.70
CA GLY A 3 9.70 -44.40 22.79
C GLY A 3 9.49 -43.05 22.11
N TYR A 4 10.33 -42.07 22.43
CA TYR A 4 10.40 -40.83 21.66
C TYR A 4 10.93 -41.15 20.26
N LYS A 5 10.11 -40.92 19.23
CA LYS A 5 10.55 -40.98 17.84
C LYS A 5 11.53 -39.81 17.59
N PRO A 6 12.73 -40.07 17.07
CA PRO A 6 13.69 -39.01 16.79
C PRO A 6 13.13 -38.10 15.70
N VAL A 7 12.84 -36.85 16.05
CA VAL A 7 12.48 -35.82 15.07
C VAL A 7 13.73 -35.55 14.24
N HIS A 8 13.71 -35.92 12.96
CA HIS A 8 14.81 -35.63 12.04
C HIS A 8 14.94 -34.12 11.86
N CYS A 9 16.12 -33.58 12.18
CA CYS A 9 16.44 -32.16 12.06
C CYS A 9 16.25 -31.62 10.63
N GLU A 10 16.34 -32.48 9.62
CA GLU A 10 16.08 -32.17 8.21
C GLU A 10 14.60 -31.79 7.98
N SER A 11 13.67 -32.50 8.62
CA SER A 11 12.23 -32.22 8.56
C SER A 11 11.87 -30.87 9.20
N LEU A 12 12.60 -30.46 10.25
CA LEU A 12 12.44 -29.14 10.88
C LEU A 12 13.00 -28.01 10.01
N LYS A 13 14.14 -28.22 9.34
CA LYS A 13 14.70 -27.25 8.40
C LYS A 13 13.79 -27.04 7.19
N GLN A 14 13.21 -28.11 6.66
CA GLN A 14 12.30 -28.08 5.52
C GLN A 14 10.97 -27.37 5.87
N LYS A 15 10.42 -27.68 7.05
CA LYS A 15 9.21 -27.01 7.56
C LYS A 15 9.44 -25.52 7.82
N ASN A 16 10.63 -25.16 8.33
CA ASN A 16 11.02 -23.76 8.52
C ASN A 16 11.17 -23.00 7.19
N SER A 17 11.74 -23.63 6.15
CA SER A 17 11.83 -22.99 4.83
C SER A 17 10.46 -22.77 4.19
N GLU A 18 9.54 -23.72 4.33
CA GLU A 18 8.16 -23.62 3.82
C GLU A 18 7.34 -22.55 4.58
N THR A 19 7.50 -22.45 5.90
CA THR A 19 6.85 -21.35 6.66
C THR A 19 7.44 -19.99 6.31
N ASN A 20 8.74 -19.92 6.03
CA ASN A 20 9.38 -18.68 5.62
C ASN A 20 8.96 -18.25 4.21
N SER A 21 8.77 -19.19 3.28
CA SER A 21 8.24 -18.87 1.94
C SER A 21 6.77 -18.47 2.01
N ALA A 22 5.93 -19.22 2.72
CA ALA A 22 4.51 -18.88 2.89
C ALA A 22 4.31 -17.52 3.58
N SER A 23 5.15 -17.16 4.55
CA SER A 23 5.12 -15.83 5.18
C SER A 23 5.54 -14.71 4.23
N LYS A 24 6.45 -14.97 3.29
CA LYS A 24 6.84 -13.99 2.27
C LYS A 24 5.71 -13.81 1.25
N ASP A 25 5.13 -14.91 0.77
CA ASP A 25 4.02 -14.89 -0.18
C ASP A 25 2.79 -14.19 0.39
N PHE A 26 2.48 -14.42 1.67
CA PHE A 26 1.39 -13.72 2.34
C PHE A 26 1.64 -12.21 2.49
N ARG A 27 2.87 -11.81 2.85
CA ARG A 27 3.24 -10.39 2.93
C ARG A 27 3.17 -9.72 1.56
N GLN A 28 3.66 -10.41 0.53
CA GLN A 28 3.61 -9.96 -0.85
C GLN A 28 2.17 -9.73 -1.31
N LYS A 29 1.30 -10.72 -1.11
CA LYS A 29 -0.12 -10.62 -1.46
C LYS A 29 -0.82 -9.48 -0.73
N ARG A 30 -0.62 -9.35 0.59
CA ARG A 30 -1.22 -8.25 1.37
C ARG A 30 -0.76 -6.87 0.89
N LYS A 31 0.47 -6.77 0.42
CA LYS A 31 1.04 -5.54 -0.11
C LYS A 31 0.43 -5.20 -1.46
N GLU A 32 0.27 -6.18 -2.35
CA GLU A 32 -0.43 -6.00 -3.63
C GLU A 32 -1.90 -5.61 -3.43
N ASP A 33 -2.60 -6.30 -2.53
CA ASP A 33 -3.99 -5.99 -2.19
C ASP A 33 -4.10 -4.55 -1.68
N LEU A 34 -3.20 -4.12 -0.78
CA LEU A 34 -3.16 -2.76 -0.26
C LEU A 34 -2.90 -1.71 -1.35
N VAL A 35 -1.96 -1.96 -2.27
CA VAL A 35 -1.69 -1.06 -3.39
C VAL A 35 -2.93 -0.91 -4.26
N ASN A 36 -3.56 -2.02 -4.63
CA ASN A 36 -4.77 -2.02 -5.45
C ASN A 36 -5.94 -1.29 -4.76
N GLU A 37 -6.13 -1.51 -3.47
CA GLU A 37 -7.17 -0.82 -2.68
C GLU A 37 -6.95 0.69 -2.58
N LEU A 38 -5.70 1.17 -2.62
CA LEU A 38 -5.36 2.58 -2.48
C LEU A 38 -5.38 3.36 -3.80
N VAL A 39 -5.12 2.71 -4.93
CA VAL A 39 -5.06 3.37 -6.24
C VAL A 39 -6.40 4.05 -6.59
N ASP A 40 -7.51 3.33 -6.43
CA ASP A 40 -8.83 3.83 -6.82
C ASP A 40 -9.26 5.07 -6.01
N PRO A 41 -9.23 5.05 -4.65
CA PRO A 41 -9.51 6.23 -3.84
C PRO A 41 -8.62 7.44 -4.18
N ILE A 42 -7.32 7.22 -4.40
CA ILE A 42 -6.38 8.30 -4.75
C ILE A 42 -6.79 8.93 -6.08
N CYS A 43 -7.12 8.14 -7.09
CA CYS A 43 -7.59 8.63 -8.38
C CYS A 43 -8.90 9.44 -8.24
N ILE A 44 -9.87 8.94 -7.48
CA ILE A 44 -11.15 9.63 -7.25
C ILE A 44 -10.91 10.98 -6.57
N ILE A 45 -10.12 11.02 -5.50
CA ILE A 45 -9.83 12.25 -4.76
C ILE A 45 -9.05 13.24 -5.64
N THR A 46 -8.09 12.76 -6.43
CA THR A 46 -7.35 13.61 -7.39
C THR A 46 -8.30 14.29 -8.37
N ASN A 47 -9.13 13.49 -9.04
CA ASN A 47 -10.02 13.98 -10.08
C ASN A 47 -11.07 14.94 -9.51
N ALA A 48 -11.61 14.63 -8.33
CA ALA A 48 -12.56 15.49 -7.65
C ALA A 48 -11.92 16.85 -7.29
N ASN A 49 -10.72 16.83 -6.71
CA ASN A 49 -10.01 18.05 -6.32
C ASN A 49 -9.69 18.94 -7.53
N GLU A 50 -9.18 18.35 -8.62
CA GLU A 50 -8.89 19.08 -9.86
C GLU A 50 -10.16 19.66 -10.50
N MET A 51 -11.23 18.86 -10.61
CA MET A 51 -12.52 19.32 -11.13
C MET A 51 -13.08 20.49 -10.33
N LEU A 52 -13.04 20.41 -9.00
CA LEU A 52 -13.54 21.46 -8.12
C LEU A 52 -12.65 22.71 -8.22
N TYR A 53 -11.33 22.56 -8.22
CA TYR A 53 -10.41 23.69 -8.38
C TYR A 53 -10.62 24.42 -9.72
N LEU A 54 -10.77 23.69 -10.83
CA LEU A 54 -10.99 24.29 -12.14
C LEU A 54 -12.32 25.06 -12.22
N ARG A 55 -13.39 24.53 -11.60
CA ARG A 55 -14.73 25.14 -11.67
C ARG A 55 -14.92 26.26 -10.65
N LEU A 56 -14.44 26.06 -9.43
CA LEU A 56 -14.73 26.93 -8.28
C LEU A 56 -13.55 27.80 -7.87
N GLY A 57 -12.32 27.45 -8.25
CA GLY A 57 -11.09 28.12 -7.79
C GLY A 57 -11.14 29.63 -7.94
N LYS A 58 -11.64 30.15 -9.08
CA LYS A 58 -11.74 31.59 -9.32
C LYS A 58 -12.78 32.31 -8.44
N PHE A 59 -13.75 31.58 -7.92
CA PHE A 59 -14.90 32.12 -7.16
C PHE A 59 -14.74 31.99 -5.65
N VAL A 60 -13.79 31.17 -5.20
CA VAL A 60 -13.49 31.01 -3.77
C VAL A 60 -12.37 31.97 -3.35
N ASP A 61 -12.35 32.25 -2.05
CA ASP A 61 -11.34 33.05 -1.37
C ASP A 61 -9.97 32.36 -1.35
N SER A 62 -8.93 33.09 -0.94
CA SER A 62 -7.55 32.59 -0.94
C SER A 62 -7.35 31.40 0.00
N GLU A 63 -7.98 31.41 1.18
CA GLU A 63 -7.83 30.32 2.15
C GLU A 63 -8.44 29.02 1.60
N THR A 64 -9.60 29.11 0.96
CA THR A 64 -10.20 27.95 0.26
C THR A 64 -9.33 27.47 -0.92
N ARG A 65 -8.64 28.36 -1.64
CA ARG A 65 -7.67 27.93 -2.67
C ARG A 65 -6.49 27.19 -2.08
N ASP A 66 -5.98 27.65 -0.95
CA ASP A 66 -4.87 26.99 -0.25
C ASP A 66 -5.26 25.56 0.16
N TYR A 67 -6.52 25.31 0.54
CA TYR A 67 -7.02 23.96 0.78
C TYR A 67 -6.95 23.06 -0.45
N PHE A 68 -7.30 23.54 -1.65
CA PHE A 68 -7.15 22.77 -2.89
C PHE A 68 -5.68 22.42 -3.18
N GLU A 69 -4.75 23.35 -2.89
CA GLU A 69 -3.32 23.09 -3.00
C GLU A 69 -2.82 22.08 -1.96
N MET A 70 -3.27 22.20 -0.72
CA MET A 70 -2.94 21.25 0.35
C MET A 70 -3.39 19.83 -0.02
N ILE A 71 -4.60 19.69 -0.55
CA ILE A 71 -5.12 18.38 -1.02
C ILE A 71 -4.25 17.86 -2.17
N THR A 72 -3.88 18.72 -3.13
CA THR A 72 -2.97 18.35 -4.22
C THR A 72 -1.62 17.82 -3.69
N ARG A 73 -1.02 18.51 -2.71
CA ARG A 73 0.25 18.06 -2.08
C ARG A 73 0.07 16.73 -1.36
N ALA A 74 -1.04 16.54 -0.65
CA ALA A 74 -1.34 15.29 0.04
C ALA A 74 -1.52 14.12 -0.94
N ILE A 75 -2.25 14.33 -2.04
CA ILE A 75 -2.41 13.35 -3.12
C ILE A 75 -1.04 12.94 -3.67
N THR A 76 -0.19 13.91 -4.02
CA THR A 76 1.14 13.63 -4.59
C THR A 76 1.97 12.80 -3.64
N LYS A 77 2.02 13.17 -2.35
CA LYS A 77 2.74 12.38 -1.33
C LYS A 77 2.19 10.97 -1.22
N THR A 78 0.87 10.81 -1.28
CA THR A 78 0.22 9.49 -1.17
C THR A 78 0.54 8.62 -2.39
N LYS A 79 0.51 9.19 -3.61
CA LYS A 79 0.94 8.50 -4.84
C LYS A 79 2.39 8.05 -4.74
N THR A 80 3.29 8.90 -4.28
CA THR A 80 4.71 8.54 -4.09
C THR A 80 4.85 7.37 -3.13
N LEU A 81 4.16 7.39 -1.98
CA LEU A 81 4.21 6.28 -1.02
C LEU A 81 3.67 4.97 -1.60
N VAL A 82 2.60 5.03 -2.40
CA VAL A 82 2.05 3.83 -3.07
C VAL A 82 3.01 3.29 -4.13
N GLU A 83 3.69 4.15 -4.87
CA GLU A 83 4.71 3.72 -5.83
C GLU A 83 5.98 3.19 -5.15
N GLU A 84 6.40 3.77 -4.03
CA GLU A 84 7.49 3.24 -3.20
C GLU A 84 7.14 1.83 -2.67
N LEU A 85 5.92 1.66 -2.15
CA LEU A 85 5.40 0.34 -1.81
C LEU A 85 5.47 -0.57 -3.04
N ARG A 86 5.02 -0.15 -4.21
CA ARG A 86 5.09 -0.98 -5.42
C ARG A 86 6.51 -1.36 -5.86
N GLN A 87 7.52 -0.54 -5.57
CA GLN A 87 8.91 -0.73 -5.99
C GLN A 87 9.76 -1.56 -5.03
N GLU A 88 9.41 -1.67 -3.74
CA GLU A 88 10.04 -2.57 -2.74
C GLU A 88 9.93 -4.08 -3.08
N THR A 89 9.62 -4.41 -4.33
CA THR A 89 9.23 -5.72 -4.85
C THR A 89 10.08 -6.15 -6.06
N SER A 90 11.00 -5.29 -6.52
CA SER A 90 12.05 -5.61 -7.51
C SER A 90 13.38 -5.87 -6.80
#